data_AF-A0A0F9AWB8-F1
#
_entry.id   AF-A0A0F9AWB8-F1
#
_cell.length_a   1.000
_cell.length_b   1.000
_cell.length_c   1.000
_cell.angle_alpha   90.00
_cell.angle_beta   90.00
_cell.angle_gamma   90.00
#
_symmetry.space_group_name_H-M   'P 1'
#
loop_
_entity.id
_entity.type
_entity.pdbx_description
1 polymer ?
#
loop_
_entity_poly.entity_id
_entity_poly.type
_entity_poly.pdbx_seq_one_letter_code
_entity_poly.pdbx_strand_id
1 'polypeptide(L)'
;VDKRALVAGNDLIEFTENVPKAIQEIQKAVKNGEISQAEIDARCRKILAVKQWVRMNEYKPLPLENLEEELHHPQAELLMRNLVEASLTVLKNDSNLIPLRELDTLKIASVSVGEEGKTTFQQSLDLYAKVKHFNLPRKAGSLETKMLTEKLKAYNLVIFGLHDYSIRPQNSIRLSMEVQQFISAFSAKKNTVFSVFKNPYVLDKLENIEKASVLIEAYQDSETTQEMAAQLIFGGINASGKLPVSVGDKFKSGAGIDVNGGLRFKYTLPEDAGMNSKVLNNRVDSIMQQAMEAKAIPGGQLFVAHNEKVVLYKAYGVHAYSDTVKVKKTDLYDLASVTKVSSALPALMKLYDEGKFDLQAGIDDYLPYFKHSNKAGIPFRQILTHQARFQPW
;
A
#
# COMPACT_ATOMS: atom_id res chain seq x y z
N VAL A 1 -38.94 23.70 13.45
CA VAL A 1 -38.15 24.06 12.24
C VAL A 1 -38.75 23.40 11.01
N ASP A 2 -39.17 22.14 11.14
CA ASP A 2 -39.78 21.31 10.11
C ASP A 2 -40.95 21.96 9.34
N LYS A 3 -41.92 22.57 10.04
CA LYS A 3 -43.00 23.36 9.39
C LYS A 3 -42.45 24.40 8.42
N ARG A 4 -41.47 25.19 8.87
CA ARG A 4 -40.86 26.25 8.05
C ARG A 4 -40.08 25.65 6.88
N ALA A 5 -39.42 24.50 7.09
CA ALA A 5 -38.72 23.78 6.03
C ALA A 5 -39.71 23.28 4.96
N LEU A 6 -40.84 22.70 5.35
CA LEU A 6 -41.89 22.29 4.41
C LEU A 6 -42.44 23.49 3.65
N VAL A 7 -42.87 24.55 4.35
CA VAL A 7 -43.39 25.78 3.71
C VAL A 7 -42.37 26.38 2.74
N ALA A 8 -41.06 26.30 3.05
CA ALA A 8 -39.98 26.79 2.19
C ALA A 8 -39.71 25.94 0.93
N GLY A 9 -40.37 24.79 0.74
CA GLY A 9 -40.22 23.98 -0.47
C GLY A 9 -39.58 22.60 -0.29
N ASN A 10 -39.19 22.20 0.93
CA ASN A 10 -38.56 20.89 1.12
C ASN A 10 -39.59 19.75 0.99
N ASP A 11 -39.25 18.69 0.27
CA ASP A 11 -40.12 17.51 0.03
C ASP A 11 -39.93 16.41 1.08
N LEU A 12 -38.73 16.32 1.66
CA LEU A 12 -38.34 15.36 2.70
C LEU A 12 -37.58 16.12 3.79
N ILE A 13 -37.92 15.86 5.06
CA ILE A 13 -37.30 16.52 6.21
C ILE A 13 -36.51 15.46 6.98
N GLU A 14 -35.19 15.55 6.90
CA GLU A 14 -34.28 14.69 7.67
C GLU A 14 -34.05 15.25 9.09
N PHE A 15 -33.66 14.37 10.02
CA PHE A 15 -33.35 14.72 11.42
C PHE A 15 -34.49 15.40 12.20
N THR A 16 -35.74 15.07 11.90
CA THR A 16 -36.89 15.55 12.68
C THR A 16 -36.86 15.01 14.11
N GLU A 17 -36.64 15.88 15.09
CA GLU A 17 -36.53 15.49 16.52
C GLU A 17 -37.86 14.99 17.11
N ASN A 18 -38.99 15.58 16.69
CA ASN A 18 -40.31 15.22 17.20
C ASN A 18 -41.33 15.18 16.05
N VAL A 19 -41.47 14.01 15.44
CA VAL A 19 -42.35 13.77 14.30
C VAL A 19 -43.81 14.13 14.60
N PRO A 20 -44.43 13.72 15.74
CA PRO A 20 -45.80 14.12 16.05
C PRO A 20 -46.01 15.63 16.10
N LYS A 21 -45.11 16.37 16.76
CA LYS A 21 -45.17 17.83 16.84
C LYS A 21 -44.97 18.49 15.47
N ALA A 22 -44.06 17.96 14.65
CA ALA A 22 -43.85 18.44 13.29
C ALA A 22 -45.12 18.32 12.45
N ILE A 23 -45.80 17.17 12.50
CA ILE A 23 -47.08 16.93 11.81
C ILE A 23 -48.15 17.92 12.29
N GLN A 24 -48.29 18.13 13.60
CA GLN A 24 -49.25 19.09 14.16
C GLN A 24 -49.01 20.52 13.67
N GLU A 25 -47.75 20.97 13.65
CA GLU A 25 -47.40 22.31 13.18
C GLU A 25 -47.60 22.47 11.67
N ILE A 26 -47.37 21.42 10.88
CA ILE A 26 -47.68 21.40 9.45
C ILE A 26 -49.19 21.47 9.21
N GLN A 27 -50.00 20.72 9.97
CA GLN A 27 -51.46 20.79 9.89
C GLN A 27 -51.97 22.21 10.22
N LYS A 28 -51.36 22.88 11.21
CA LYS A 28 -51.65 24.30 11.49
C LYS A 28 -51.30 25.21 10.32
N ALA A 29 -50.14 25.03 9.68
CA ALA A 29 -49.76 25.79 8.49
C ALA A 29 -50.77 25.62 7.35
N VAL A 30 -51.28 24.40 7.13
CA VAL A 30 -52.34 24.15 6.14
C VAL A 30 -53.61 24.91 6.50
N LYS A 31 -54.05 24.80 7.76
CA LYS A 31 -55.26 25.49 8.25
C LYS A 31 -55.16 27.01 8.13
N ASN A 32 -53.96 27.57 8.33
CA ASN A 32 -53.69 29.00 8.24
C ASN A 32 -53.47 29.49 6.80
N GLY A 33 -53.49 28.62 5.80
CA GLY A 33 -53.23 28.97 4.40
C GLY A 33 -51.76 29.25 4.08
N GLU A 34 -50.83 28.89 4.96
CA GLU A 34 -49.38 29.05 4.74
C GLU A 34 -48.84 28.07 3.69
N ILE A 35 -49.51 26.92 3.49
CA ILE A 35 -49.26 25.93 2.44
C ILE A 35 -50.58 25.22 2.10
N SER A 36 -50.80 24.86 0.84
CA SER A 36 -52.02 24.15 0.44
C SER A 36 -51.92 22.63 0.64
N GLN A 37 -53.05 21.96 0.87
CA GLN A 37 -53.09 20.49 0.90
C GLN A 37 -52.65 19.89 -0.45
N ALA A 38 -53.06 20.50 -1.57
CA ALA A 38 -52.68 20.04 -2.91
C ALA A 38 -51.16 20.06 -3.12
N GLU A 39 -50.48 21.05 -2.54
CA GLU A 39 -49.03 21.13 -2.57
C GLU A 39 -48.38 20.04 -1.71
N ILE A 40 -48.92 19.76 -0.52
CA ILE A 40 -48.47 18.60 0.29
C ILE A 40 -48.67 17.29 -0.47
N ASP A 41 -49.83 17.09 -1.11
CA ASP A 41 -50.15 15.88 -1.86
C ASP A 41 -49.21 15.69 -3.05
N ALA A 42 -48.91 16.76 -3.78
CA ALA A 42 -47.97 16.72 -4.90
C ALA A 42 -46.57 16.29 -4.44
N ARG A 43 -46.09 16.81 -3.31
CA ARG A 43 -44.79 16.46 -2.74
C ARG A 43 -44.76 15.04 -2.17
N CYS A 44 -45.83 14.62 -1.48
CA CYS A 44 -45.99 13.24 -1.03
C CYS A 44 -45.96 12.27 -2.22
N ARG A 45 -46.70 12.59 -3.30
CA ARG A 45 -46.72 11.81 -4.54
C ARG A 45 -45.33 11.71 -5.16
N LYS A 46 -44.52 12.77 -5.14
CA LYS A 46 -43.13 12.74 -5.61
C LYS A 46 -42.30 11.72 -4.83
N ILE A 47 -42.37 11.71 -3.49
CA ILE A 47 -41.66 10.73 -2.66
C ILE A 47 -42.18 9.31 -2.89
N LEU A 48 -43.49 9.11 -3.03
CA LEU A 48 -44.08 7.82 -3.37
C LEU A 48 -43.64 7.32 -4.74
N ALA A 49 -43.55 8.22 -5.74
CA ALA A 49 -43.03 7.89 -7.06
C ALA A 49 -41.56 7.49 -7.01
N VAL A 50 -40.72 8.14 -6.19
CA VAL A 50 -39.33 7.70 -5.95
C VAL A 50 -39.30 6.31 -5.34
N LYS A 51 -40.13 6.03 -4.31
CA LYS A 51 -40.22 4.68 -3.71
C LYS A 51 -40.62 3.62 -4.74
N GLN A 52 -41.57 3.93 -5.62
CA GLN A 52 -41.95 3.04 -6.71
C GLN A 52 -40.83 2.88 -7.74
N TRP A 53 -40.11 3.95 -8.06
CA TRP A 53 -38.98 3.92 -9.00
C TRP A 53 -37.85 3.00 -8.53
N VAL A 54 -37.55 3.01 -7.23
CA VAL A 54 -36.59 2.07 -6.60
C VAL A 54 -37.22 0.73 -6.20
N ARG A 55 -38.44 0.43 -6.64
CA ARG A 55 -39.19 -0.82 -6.40
C ARG A 55 -39.44 -1.16 -4.94
N MET A 56 -39.49 -0.17 -4.04
CA MET A 56 -39.82 -0.40 -2.63
C MET A 56 -41.28 -0.87 -2.42
N ASN A 57 -42.16 -0.69 -3.40
CA ASN A 57 -43.51 -1.26 -3.41
C ASN A 57 -43.51 -2.80 -3.58
N GLU A 58 -42.38 -3.38 -4.01
CA GLU A 58 -42.15 -4.83 -4.14
C GLU A 58 -40.96 -5.25 -3.28
N TYR A 59 -40.98 -4.85 -2.01
CA TYR A 59 -39.89 -5.12 -1.09
C TYR A 59 -39.55 -6.62 -1.02
N LYS A 60 -38.29 -6.94 -1.32
CA LYS A 60 -37.69 -8.26 -1.11
C LYS A 60 -36.55 -8.09 -0.11
N PRO A 61 -36.57 -8.78 1.04
CA PRO A 61 -35.44 -8.74 1.96
C PRO A 61 -34.19 -9.28 1.25
N LEU A 62 -33.05 -8.61 1.46
CA LEU A 62 -31.78 -9.08 0.93
C LEU A 62 -31.29 -10.29 1.74
N PRO A 63 -30.74 -11.32 1.08
CA PRO A 63 -30.03 -12.40 1.77
C PRO A 63 -28.86 -11.80 2.55
N LEU A 64 -28.63 -12.32 3.76
CA LEU A 64 -27.50 -11.92 4.61
C LEU A 64 -26.37 -12.95 4.58
N GLU A 65 -26.59 -14.07 3.90
CA GLU A 65 -25.59 -15.09 3.66
C GLU A 65 -24.42 -14.49 2.87
N ASN A 66 -23.19 -14.66 3.36
CA ASN A 66 -21.95 -14.15 2.74
C ASN A 66 -21.83 -12.62 2.62
N LEU A 67 -22.63 -11.84 3.34
CA LEU A 67 -22.60 -10.37 3.29
C LEU A 67 -21.18 -9.79 3.43
N GLU A 68 -20.40 -10.30 4.37
CA GLU A 68 -19.00 -9.88 4.57
C GLU A 68 -18.14 -10.11 3.33
N GLU A 69 -18.28 -11.26 2.65
CA GLU A 69 -17.49 -11.56 1.45
C GLU A 69 -17.91 -10.70 0.25
N GLU A 70 -19.20 -10.37 0.14
CA GLU A 70 -19.72 -9.51 -0.92
C GLU A 70 -19.31 -8.04 -0.71
N LEU A 71 -19.29 -7.56 0.54
CA LEU A 71 -18.85 -6.21 0.88
C LEU A 71 -17.33 -6.04 0.78
N HIS A 72 -16.56 -7.10 1.07
CA HIS A 72 -15.09 -7.09 1.06
C HIS A 72 -14.49 -7.85 -0.13
N HIS A 73 -15.06 -7.63 -1.32
CA HIS A 73 -14.60 -8.32 -2.53
C HIS A 73 -13.19 -7.86 -2.95
N PRO A 74 -12.21 -8.77 -3.19
CA PRO A 74 -10.83 -8.40 -3.51
C PRO A 74 -10.66 -7.49 -4.73
N GLN A 75 -11.56 -7.59 -5.71
CA GLN A 75 -11.55 -6.69 -6.88
C GLN A 75 -11.94 -5.25 -6.53
N ALA A 76 -12.81 -5.05 -5.53
CA ALA A 76 -13.16 -3.71 -5.06
C ALA A 76 -11.97 -3.09 -4.31
N GLU A 77 -11.27 -3.90 -3.51
CA GLU A 77 -10.02 -3.48 -2.85
C GLU A 77 -8.93 -3.15 -3.87
N LEU A 78 -8.75 -3.97 -4.91
CA LEU A 78 -7.81 -3.69 -5.99
C LEU A 78 -8.17 -2.39 -6.72
N LEU A 79 -9.44 -2.17 -7.04
CA LEU A 79 -9.89 -0.91 -7.66
C LEU A 79 -9.56 0.28 -6.77
N MET A 80 -9.82 0.20 -5.47
CA MET A 80 -9.45 1.25 -4.52
C MET A 80 -7.94 1.52 -4.53
N ARG A 81 -7.10 0.47 -4.48
CA ARG A 81 -5.63 0.58 -4.55
C ARG A 81 -5.18 1.27 -5.84
N ASN A 82 -5.76 0.91 -6.98
CA ASN A 82 -5.46 1.52 -8.27
C ASN A 82 -5.89 2.99 -8.34
N LEU A 83 -7.03 3.35 -7.75
CA LEU A 83 -7.49 4.75 -7.67
C LEU A 83 -6.55 5.59 -6.79
N VAL A 84 -6.10 5.04 -5.67
CA VAL A 84 -5.12 5.71 -4.78
C VAL A 84 -3.80 5.92 -5.53
N GLU A 85 -3.25 4.88 -6.16
CA GLU A 85 -2.03 4.96 -6.98
C GLU A 85 -2.15 6.03 -8.07
N ALA A 86 -3.25 6.05 -8.83
CA ALA A 86 -3.50 7.05 -9.87
C ALA A 86 -3.68 8.48 -9.31
N SER A 87 -4.10 8.62 -8.04
CA SER A 87 -4.30 9.92 -7.40
C SER A 87 -3.00 10.57 -6.93
N LEU A 88 -1.96 9.79 -6.61
CA LEU A 88 -0.71 10.30 -6.06
C LEU A 88 -0.11 11.36 -6.99
N THR A 89 0.07 12.56 -6.44
CA THR A 89 0.45 13.75 -7.20
C THR A 89 1.83 14.20 -6.77
N VAL A 90 2.84 14.06 -7.65
CA VAL A 90 4.19 14.57 -7.39
C VAL A 90 4.26 16.02 -7.84
N LEU A 91 4.36 16.96 -6.90
CA LEU A 91 4.41 18.40 -7.18
C LEU A 91 5.82 18.89 -7.48
N LYS A 92 6.82 18.18 -6.94
CA LYS A 92 8.23 18.51 -7.11
C LYS A 92 9.08 17.25 -7.06
N ASN A 93 10.09 17.19 -7.92
CA ASN A 93 11.08 16.11 -7.98
C ASN A 93 12.41 16.64 -8.54
N ASP A 94 13.10 17.45 -7.75
CA ASP A 94 14.37 18.08 -8.12
C ASP A 94 15.40 17.02 -8.54
N SER A 95 16.04 17.25 -9.69
CA SER A 95 17.06 16.36 -10.26
C SER A 95 16.61 14.90 -10.42
N ASN A 96 15.29 14.64 -10.52
CA ASN A 96 14.73 13.29 -10.57
C ASN A 96 15.18 12.41 -9.39
N LEU A 97 15.19 12.99 -8.17
CA LEU A 97 15.60 12.27 -6.96
C LEU A 97 14.80 10.99 -6.73
N ILE A 98 13.48 11.00 -6.98
CA ILE A 98 12.66 9.79 -6.99
C ILE A 98 12.36 9.31 -8.42
N PRO A 99 12.30 8.00 -8.67
CA PRO A 99 12.49 6.91 -7.71
C PRO A 99 13.95 6.77 -7.24
N LEU A 100 14.15 6.52 -5.93
CA LEU A 100 15.47 6.48 -5.31
C LEU A 100 16.37 5.39 -5.94
N ARG A 101 17.62 5.75 -6.23
CA ARG A 101 18.65 4.87 -6.79
C ARG A 101 19.83 4.73 -5.81
N GLU A 102 20.74 3.80 -6.11
CA GLU A 102 22.02 3.65 -5.37
C GLU A 102 21.80 3.52 -3.85
N LEU A 103 20.88 2.66 -3.43
CA LEU A 103 20.44 2.55 -2.03
C LEU A 103 21.58 2.19 -1.07
N ASP A 104 22.63 1.52 -1.57
CA ASP A 104 23.85 1.18 -0.85
C ASP A 104 24.67 2.42 -0.43
N THR A 105 24.50 3.54 -1.13
CA THR A 105 25.12 4.84 -0.80
C THR A 105 24.28 5.69 0.17
N LEU A 106 23.02 5.33 0.38
CA LEU A 106 22.07 6.12 1.15
C LEU A 106 22.02 5.69 2.62
N LYS A 107 22.10 6.68 3.51
CA LYS A 107 21.76 6.55 4.93
C LYS A 107 20.43 7.26 5.11
N ILE A 108 19.35 6.47 5.10
CA ILE A 108 17.99 6.98 5.06
C ILE A 108 17.42 7.08 6.47
N ALA A 109 16.91 8.26 6.82
CA ALA A 109 15.99 8.42 7.95
C ALA A 109 14.59 8.74 7.44
N SER A 110 13.57 8.31 8.20
CA SER A 110 12.22 8.80 8.00
C SER A 110 11.67 9.45 9.25
N VAL A 111 10.87 10.49 9.11
CA VAL A 111 10.18 11.16 10.21
C VAL A 111 8.68 11.15 9.91
N SER A 112 7.90 10.45 10.75
CA SER A 112 6.45 10.63 10.74
C SER A 112 6.11 11.80 11.65
N VAL A 113 5.66 12.89 11.04
CA VAL A 113 5.21 14.09 11.73
C VAL A 113 3.73 13.94 12.00
N GLY A 114 3.35 14.12 13.25
CA GLY A 114 1.97 14.09 13.72
C GLY A 114 1.50 12.76 14.30
N GLU A 115 2.37 11.75 14.31
CA GLU A 115 2.10 10.42 14.86
C GLU A 115 3.15 10.05 15.92
N GLU A 116 2.72 9.34 16.97
CA GLU A 116 3.58 8.93 18.08
C GLU A 116 4.24 7.55 17.84
N GLY A 117 3.56 6.68 17.08
CA GLY A 117 4.00 5.31 16.79
C GLY A 117 4.48 5.12 15.35
N LYS A 118 5.09 3.94 15.10
CA LYS A 118 5.55 3.58 13.75
C LYS A 118 4.36 3.43 12.80
N THR A 119 4.33 4.23 11.74
CA THR A 119 3.21 4.30 10.79
C THR A 119 3.29 3.23 9.69
N THR A 120 2.18 2.99 8.99
CA THR A 120 2.15 2.12 7.80
C THR A 120 3.10 2.64 6.72
N PHE A 121 3.23 3.96 6.58
CA PHE A 121 4.19 4.59 5.67
C PHE A 121 5.61 4.15 6.01
N GLN A 122 6.01 4.28 7.28
CA GLN A 122 7.35 3.86 7.74
C GLN A 122 7.58 2.36 7.56
N GLN A 123 6.61 1.52 7.89
CA GLN A 123 6.69 0.07 7.67
C GLN A 123 6.84 -0.28 6.18
N SER A 124 6.19 0.48 5.30
CA SER A 124 6.26 0.28 3.85
C SER A 124 7.58 0.73 3.26
N LEU A 125 8.24 1.75 3.83
CA LEU A 125 9.60 2.14 3.43
C LEU A 125 10.61 1.00 3.68
N ASP A 126 10.43 0.23 4.76
CA ASP A 126 11.30 -0.92 5.10
C ASP A 126 11.21 -2.08 4.10
N LEU A 127 10.20 -2.10 3.24
CA LEU A 127 10.11 -3.10 2.16
C LEU A 127 11.25 -2.95 1.14
N TYR A 128 11.83 -1.74 1.02
CA TYR A 128 12.78 -1.41 -0.05
C TYR A 128 14.19 -1.09 0.43
N ALA A 129 14.34 -0.57 1.64
CA ALA A 129 15.64 -0.17 2.17
C ALA A 129 15.65 -0.24 3.70
N LYS A 130 16.86 -0.31 4.28
CA LYS A 130 17.03 -0.14 5.72
C LYS A 130 16.84 1.34 6.07
N VAL A 131 15.74 1.68 6.74
CA VAL A 131 15.42 3.06 7.13
C VAL A 131 15.44 3.21 8.65
N LYS A 132 16.06 4.29 9.16
CA LYS A 132 15.89 4.65 10.57
C LYS A 132 14.64 5.50 10.75
N HIS A 133 13.67 5.00 11.49
CA HIS A 133 12.44 5.74 11.77
C HIS A 133 12.54 6.61 13.02
N PHE A 134 11.93 7.79 12.94
CA PHE A 134 11.69 8.73 14.01
C PHE A 134 10.23 9.21 13.95
N ASN A 135 9.74 9.68 15.08
CA ASN A 135 8.41 10.24 15.22
C ASN A 135 8.52 11.65 15.80
N LEU A 136 7.68 12.56 15.32
CA LEU A 136 7.58 13.92 15.83
C LEU A 136 6.11 14.21 16.13
N PRO A 137 5.67 14.19 17.40
CA PRO A 137 4.29 14.45 17.77
C PRO A 137 3.80 15.83 17.32
N ARG A 138 2.48 15.97 17.08
CA ARG A 138 1.85 17.21 16.58
C ARG A 138 2.16 18.45 17.44
N LYS A 139 2.33 18.25 18.75
CA LYS A 139 2.55 19.30 19.75
C LYS A 139 3.99 19.34 20.26
N ALA A 140 4.94 18.71 19.56
CA ALA A 140 6.32 18.68 20.00
C ALA A 140 6.89 20.10 20.20
N GLY A 141 7.67 20.28 21.24
CA GLY A 141 8.27 21.55 21.62
C GLY A 141 9.65 21.81 20.99
N SER A 142 10.26 22.93 21.38
CA SER A 142 11.57 23.36 20.84
C SER A 142 12.69 22.37 21.17
N LEU A 143 12.67 21.76 22.36
CA LEU A 143 13.70 20.80 22.76
C LEU A 143 13.66 19.53 21.88
N GLU A 144 12.47 18.97 21.68
CA GLU A 144 12.27 17.74 20.89
C GLU A 144 12.66 17.94 19.42
N THR A 145 12.21 19.05 18.82
CA THR A 145 12.54 19.40 17.43
C THR A 145 14.04 19.62 17.22
N LYS A 146 14.72 20.27 18.18
CA LYS A 146 16.19 20.43 18.15
C LYS A 146 16.93 19.10 18.29
N MET A 147 16.55 18.28 19.26
CA MET A 147 17.16 16.95 19.46
C MET A 147 16.98 16.05 18.22
N LEU A 148 15.80 16.08 17.59
CA LEU A 148 15.56 15.35 16.36
C LEU A 148 16.41 15.90 15.21
N THR A 149 16.50 17.22 15.07
CA THR A 149 17.34 17.87 14.05
C THR A 149 18.81 17.42 14.16
N GLU A 150 19.36 17.35 15.37
CA GLU A 150 20.72 16.86 15.60
C GLU A 150 20.88 15.39 15.21
N LYS A 151 19.93 14.51 15.58
CA LYS A 151 19.95 13.09 15.19
C LYS A 151 19.91 12.92 13.66
N LEU A 152 19.16 13.75 12.96
CA LEU A 152 18.99 13.66 11.50
C LEU A 152 20.26 14.05 10.72
N LYS A 153 21.24 14.73 11.32
CA LYS A 153 22.52 15.06 10.65
C LYS A 153 23.33 13.83 10.24
N ALA A 154 23.10 12.67 10.85
CA ALA A 154 23.80 11.43 10.52
C ALA A 154 23.32 10.77 9.21
N TYR A 155 22.26 11.31 8.60
CA TYR A 155 21.57 10.75 7.44
C TYR A 155 21.73 11.70 6.24
N ASN A 156 21.94 11.14 5.05
CA ASN A 156 22.12 11.93 3.82
C ASN A 156 20.82 12.05 2.99
N LEU A 157 19.76 11.35 3.41
CA LEU A 157 18.41 11.44 2.87
C LEU A 157 17.41 11.37 4.04
N VAL A 158 16.45 12.31 4.07
CA VAL A 158 15.37 12.30 5.07
C VAL A 158 14.01 12.31 4.39
N ILE A 159 13.17 11.32 4.72
CA ILE A 159 11.83 11.14 4.18
C ILE A 159 10.79 11.51 5.25
N PHE A 160 9.98 12.51 5.00
CA PHE A 160 8.94 12.98 5.90
C PHE A 160 7.57 12.46 5.46
N GLY A 161 6.84 11.84 6.38
CA GLY A 161 5.40 11.62 6.26
C GLY A 161 4.68 12.66 7.11
N LEU A 162 3.92 13.56 6.50
CA LEU A 162 3.12 14.55 7.23
C LEU A 162 1.71 13.99 7.41
N HIS A 163 1.44 13.51 8.62
CA HIS A 163 0.19 12.88 9.00
C HIS A 163 -0.66 13.85 9.81
N ASP A 164 -1.95 13.89 9.51
CA ASP A 164 -2.92 14.62 10.32
C ASP A 164 -4.31 14.02 10.08
N TYR A 165 -4.41 12.73 10.44
CA TYR A 165 -5.67 11.98 10.40
C TYR A 165 -6.77 12.81 11.07
N SER A 166 -7.77 13.13 10.27
CA SER A 166 -8.96 13.83 10.71
C SER A 166 -10.16 13.23 10.00
N ILE A 167 -11.11 12.72 10.79
CA ILE A 167 -12.38 12.19 10.29
C ILE A 167 -13.12 13.24 9.46
N ARG A 168 -12.89 14.54 9.73
CA ARG A 168 -13.43 15.66 8.96
C ARG A 168 -12.29 16.39 8.27
N PRO A 169 -12.16 16.32 6.92
CA PRO A 169 -11.10 17.00 6.22
C PRO A 169 -11.26 18.52 6.39
N GLN A 170 -10.37 19.12 7.18
CA GLN A 170 -10.26 20.57 7.35
C GLN A 170 -9.07 21.08 6.54
N ASN A 171 -9.18 22.32 6.04
CA ASN A 171 -8.12 23.01 5.30
C ASN A 171 -7.00 23.53 6.24
N SER A 172 -6.85 22.95 7.43
CA SER A 172 -5.88 23.35 8.45
C SER A 172 -5.08 22.15 8.94
N ILE A 173 -3.81 22.37 9.26
CA ILE A 173 -2.94 21.37 9.87
C ILE A 173 -2.76 21.71 11.36
N ARG A 174 -2.98 20.73 12.24
CA ARG A 174 -2.94 20.95 13.71
C ARG A 174 -1.54 20.67 14.26
N LEU A 175 -0.57 21.51 13.92
CA LEU A 175 0.83 21.39 14.37
C LEU A 175 1.24 22.59 15.23
N SER A 176 2.08 22.36 16.24
CA SER A 176 2.72 23.44 17.00
C SER A 176 3.60 24.31 16.10
N MET A 177 3.87 25.53 16.54
CA MET A 177 4.72 26.47 15.80
C MET A 177 6.12 25.90 15.58
N GLU A 178 6.65 25.20 16.57
CA GLU A 178 7.97 24.55 16.54
C GLU A 178 8.03 23.44 15.49
N VAL A 179 6.97 22.65 15.37
CA VAL A 179 6.87 21.60 14.34
C VAL A 179 6.74 22.21 12.94
N GLN A 180 5.97 23.28 12.78
CA GLN A 180 5.87 24.00 11.50
C GLN A 180 7.22 24.61 11.08
N GLN A 181 7.95 25.21 12.01
CA GLN A 181 9.30 25.73 11.77
C GLN A 181 10.28 24.61 11.42
N PHE A 182 10.19 23.46 12.10
CA PHE A 182 11.00 22.28 11.77
C PHE A 182 10.73 21.79 10.33
N ILE A 183 9.46 21.69 9.91
CA ILE A 183 9.11 21.36 8.53
C ILE A 183 9.70 22.39 7.55
N SER A 184 9.48 23.69 7.80
CA SER A 184 10.00 24.78 6.97
C SER A 184 11.53 24.70 6.79
N ALA A 185 12.27 24.44 7.89
CA ALA A 185 13.71 24.31 7.87
C ALA A 185 14.22 23.11 7.05
N PHE A 186 13.51 21.97 7.07
CA PHE A 186 13.88 20.79 6.28
C PHE A 186 13.41 20.86 4.83
N SER A 187 12.30 21.56 4.55
CA SER A 187 11.86 21.83 3.17
C SER A 187 12.89 22.62 2.37
N ALA A 188 13.69 23.48 3.02
CA ALA A 188 14.77 24.20 2.36
C ALA A 188 16.06 23.38 2.14
N LYS A 189 16.17 22.16 2.71
CA LYS A 189 17.35 21.31 2.57
C LYS A 189 17.29 20.47 1.30
N LYS A 190 18.46 20.14 0.77
CA LYS A 190 18.61 19.12 -0.28
C LYS A 190 18.37 17.72 0.28
N ASN A 191 18.00 16.80 -0.59
CA ASN A 191 17.77 15.38 -0.26
C ASN A 191 16.70 15.20 0.83
N THR A 192 15.61 15.94 0.71
CA THR A 192 14.42 15.77 1.53
C THR A 192 13.22 15.41 0.67
N VAL A 193 12.47 14.41 1.13
CA VAL A 193 11.25 13.94 0.48
C VAL A 193 10.10 14.20 1.44
N PHE A 194 9.04 14.87 1.00
CA PHE A 194 7.83 15.08 1.80
C PHE A 194 6.65 14.38 1.14
N SER A 195 6.02 13.45 1.85
CA SER A 195 4.71 12.88 1.53
C SER A 195 3.67 13.49 2.45
N VAL A 196 2.69 14.19 1.89
CA VAL A 196 1.65 14.88 2.64
C VAL A 196 0.37 14.07 2.58
N PHE A 197 -0.08 13.57 3.73
CA PHE A 197 -1.30 12.78 3.87
C PHE A 197 -2.44 13.68 4.38
N LYS A 198 -2.75 14.72 3.59
CA LYS A 198 -3.87 15.61 3.91
C LYS A 198 -4.47 16.26 2.66
N ASN A 199 -5.57 16.98 2.82
CA ASN A 199 -6.11 17.86 1.78
C ASN A 199 -5.02 18.85 1.26
N PRO A 200 -4.85 19.01 -0.07
CA PRO A 200 -3.83 19.87 -0.68
C PRO A 200 -3.83 21.33 -0.19
N TYR A 201 -4.95 21.86 0.31
CA TYR A 201 -5.00 23.23 0.84
C TYR A 201 -4.06 23.46 2.03
N VAL A 202 -3.61 22.42 2.73
CA VAL A 202 -2.66 22.59 3.85
C VAL A 202 -1.28 23.02 3.39
N LEU A 203 -0.90 22.69 2.16
CA LEU A 203 0.40 23.06 1.59
C LEU A 203 0.56 24.59 1.53
N ASP A 204 -0.53 25.34 1.36
CA ASP A 204 -0.52 26.81 1.41
C ASP A 204 -0.03 27.32 2.77
N LYS A 205 -0.37 26.62 3.86
CA LYS A 205 -0.05 27.00 5.23
C LYS A 205 1.33 26.55 5.70
N LEU A 206 1.99 25.66 4.98
CA LEU A 206 3.34 25.20 5.29
C LEU A 206 4.37 26.09 4.61
N GLU A 207 5.09 26.89 5.38
CA GLU A 207 6.14 27.76 4.86
C GLU A 207 7.26 26.95 4.20
N ASN A 208 7.77 27.44 3.05
CA ASN A 208 8.87 26.86 2.27
C ASN A 208 8.64 25.43 1.74
N ILE A 209 7.46 24.83 1.90
CA ILE A 209 7.21 23.43 1.48
C ILE A 209 7.46 23.23 -0.02
N GLU A 210 7.19 24.25 -0.83
CA GLU A 210 7.45 24.29 -2.27
C GLU A 210 8.96 24.24 -2.62
N LYS A 211 9.84 24.44 -1.64
CA LYS A 211 11.30 24.34 -1.81
C LYS A 211 11.84 22.92 -1.62
N ALA A 212 11.04 21.99 -1.10
CA ALA A 212 11.45 20.60 -0.87
C ALA A 212 12.04 19.95 -2.13
N SER A 213 13.00 19.04 -1.98
CA SER A 213 13.58 18.36 -3.15
C SER A 213 12.55 17.47 -3.83
N VAL A 214 11.73 16.78 -3.02
CA VAL A 214 10.57 16.03 -3.51
C VAL A 214 9.37 16.38 -2.65
N LEU A 215 8.23 16.68 -3.29
CA LEU A 215 6.96 16.93 -2.64
C LEU A 215 5.87 16.10 -3.31
N ILE A 216 5.27 15.20 -2.53
CA ILE A 216 4.20 14.29 -2.92
C ILE A 216 2.96 14.70 -2.14
N GLU A 217 1.91 15.09 -2.85
CA GLU A 217 0.57 15.22 -2.31
C GLU A 217 -0.12 13.85 -2.43
N ALA A 218 -0.29 13.18 -1.28
CA ALA A 218 -0.83 11.84 -1.18
C ALA A 218 -2.31 11.82 -0.76
N TYR A 219 -2.88 12.95 -0.35
CA TYR A 219 -4.28 13.11 0.04
C TYR A 219 -4.68 12.38 1.32
N GLN A 220 -5.37 11.24 1.25
CA GLN A 220 -5.94 10.62 2.44
C GLN A 220 -4.87 9.95 3.31
N ASP A 221 -5.00 10.05 4.62
CA ASP A 221 -4.11 9.40 5.59
C ASP A 221 -4.57 7.96 5.90
N SER A 222 -4.87 7.18 4.85
CA SER A 222 -5.24 5.77 4.95
C SER A 222 -4.01 4.87 4.84
N GLU A 223 -4.11 3.64 5.33
CA GLU A 223 -3.03 2.64 5.23
C GLU A 223 -2.61 2.41 3.77
N THR A 224 -3.57 2.25 2.86
CA THR A 224 -3.31 2.07 1.43
C THR A 224 -2.56 3.25 0.82
N THR A 225 -2.95 4.49 1.13
CA THR A 225 -2.24 5.67 0.62
C THR A 225 -0.81 5.75 1.13
N GLN A 226 -0.62 5.45 2.42
CA GLN A 226 0.71 5.40 3.02
C GLN A 226 1.60 4.33 2.37
N GLU A 227 1.06 3.13 2.13
CA GLU A 227 1.76 2.08 1.38
C GLU A 227 2.18 2.58 0.00
N MET A 228 1.25 3.09 -0.80
CA MET A 228 1.52 3.52 -2.17
C MET A 228 2.53 4.67 -2.23
N ALA A 229 2.43 5.65 -1.34
CA ALA A 229 3.39 6.75 -1.27
C ALA A 229 4.83 6.25 -1.01
N ALA A 230 5.00 5.24 -0.14
CA ALA A 230 6.31 4.61 0.09
C ALA A 230 6.80 3.86 -1.16
N GLN A 231 5.93 3.10 -1.83
CA GLN A 231 6.28 2.38 -3.05
C GLN A 231 6.69 3.34 -4.18
N LEU A 232 6.02 4.48 -4.32
CA LEU A 232 6.35 5.51 -5.30
C LEU A 232 7.77 6.06 -5.11
N ILE A 233 8.15 6.36 -3.86
CA ILE A 233 9.49 6.89 -3.53
C ILE A 233 10.60 5.93 -4.00
N PHE A 234 10.38 4.63 -3.89
CA PHE A 234 11.33 3.60 -4.30
C PHE A 234 11.10 3.06 -5.72
N GLY A 235 10.13 3.59 -6.46
CA GLY A 235 9.85 3.19 -7.84
C GLY A 235 9.16 1.83 -7.99
N GLY A 236 8.47 1.37 -6.96
CA GLY A 236 7.56 0.21 -7.04
C GLY A 236 6.29 0.52 -7.84
N ILE A 237 5.85 1.78 -7.86
CA ILE A 237 4.72 2.27 -8.66
C ILE A 237 5.10 3.57 -9.39
N ASN A 238 4.33 3.91 -10.42
CA ASN A 238 4.40 5.22 -11.07
C ASN A 238 3.52 6.26 -10.36
N ALA A 239 3.69 7.53 -10.73
CA ALA A 239 2.75 8.59 -10.38
C ALA A 239 2.41 9.43 -11.61
N SER A 240 1.15 9.78 -11.74
CA SER A 240 0.62 10.63 -12.82
C SER A 240 -0.50 11.56 -12.34
N GLY A 241 -0.78 11.59 -11.03
CA GLY A 241 -1.83 12.42 -10.46
C GLY A 241 -1.55 13.91 -10.69
N LYS A 242 -2.63 14.68 -10.86
CA LYS A 242 -2.60 16.13 -11.00
C LYS A 242 -3.50 16.75 -9.92
N LEU A 243 -3.11 17.91 -9.40
CA LEU A 243 -3.93 18.63 -8.44
C LEU A 243 -5.29 18.98 -9.02
N PRO A 244 -6.40 18.64 -8.35
CA PRO A 244 -7.73 19.08 -8.78
C PRO A 244 -7.99 20.55 -8.44
N VAL A 245 -7.16 21.18 -7.60
CA VAL A 245 -7.36 22.52 -7.04
C VAL A 245 -6.07 23.33 -7.10
N SER A 246 -6.19 24.66 -7.11
CA SER A 246 -5.04 25.55 -6.88
C SER A 246 -4.76 25.67 -5.38
N VAL A 247 -3.48 25.69 -5.02
CA VAL A 247 -2.99 25.81 -3.65
C VAL A 247 -2.30 27.16 -3.50
N GLY A 248 -3.07 28.16 -3.08
CA GLY A 248 -2.61 29.55 -2.98
C GLY A 248 -1.92 30.00 -4.27
N ASP A 249 -0.75 30.63 -4.11
CA ASP A 249 0.12 31.00 -5.22
C ASP A 249 1.22 29.97 -5.51
N LYS A 250 1.34 28.92 -4.69
CA LYS A 250 2.42 27.91 -4.79
C LYS A 250 2.22 26.96 -5.96
N PHE A 251 1.01 26.42 -6.11
CA PHE A 251 0.68 25.45 -7.15
C PHE A 251 -0.68 25.75 -7.78
N LYS A 252 -0.79 25.61 -9.09
CA LYS A 252 -2.06 25.78 -9.82
C LYS A 252 -2.77 24.43 -9.99
N SER A 253 -4.09 24.47 -10.13
CA SER A 253 -4.87 23.30 -10.56
C SER A 253 -4.29 22.72 -11.85
N GLY A 254 -4.24 21.39 -11.94
CA GLY A 254 -3.57 20.65 -13.00
C GLY A 254 -2.07 20.43 -12.78
N ALA A 255 -1.45 21.01 -11.74
CA ALA A 255 -0.03 20.76 -11.45
C ALA A 255 0.21 19.32 -10.98
N GLY A 256 1.30 18.73 -11.46
CA GLY A 256 1.73 17.38 -11.12
C GLY A 256 2.71 16.88 -12.18
N ILE A 257 3.78 16.23 -11.75
CA ILE A 257 4.86 15.71 -12.60
C ILE A 257 4.70 14.19 -12.67
N ASP A 258 4.88 13.65 -13.87
CA ASP A 258 4.84 12.21 -14.06
C ASP A 258 6.15 11.59 -13.60
N VAL A 259 6.07 10.53 -12.80
CA VAL A 259 7.21 9.78 -12.31
C VAL A 259 7.05 8.33 -12.72
N ASN A 260 8.02 7.82 -13.49
CA ASN A 260 8.00 6.44 -13.95
C ASN A 260 8.46 5.50 -12.83
N GLY A 261 7.61 4.51 -12.52
CA GLY A 261 7.92 3.40 -11.63
C GLY A 261 8.63 2.26 -12.37
N GLY A 262 8.43 1.03 -11.90
CA GLY A 262 8.99 -0.19 -12.51
C GLY A 262 10.48 -0.40 -12.24
N LEU A 263 11.07 0.37 -11.33
CA LEU A 263 12.47 0.18 -10.92
C LEU A 263 12.60 -0.98 -9.92
N ARG A 264 11.56 -1.22 -9.11
CA ARG A 264 11.49 -2.27 -8.09
C ARG A 264 10.11 -2.92 -8.11
N PHE A 265 9.98 -4.06 -7.44
CA PHE A 265 8.70 -4.74 -7.36
C PHE A 265 7.63 -3.90 -6.66
N LYS A 266 6.40 -3.94 -7.20
CA LYS A 266 5.19 -3.42 -6.56
C LYS A 266 4.71 -4.42 -5.52
N TYR A 267 4.32 -3.98 -4.33
CA TYR A 267 3.66 -4.79 -3.31
C TYR A 267 2.14 -4.58 -3.38
N THR A 268 1.40 -5.63 -3.69
CA THR A 268 -0.02 -5.53 -4.06
C THR A 268 -0.78 -6.82 -3.81
N LEU A 269 -2.05 -6.85 -4.18
CA LEU A 269 -2.92 -8.01 -4.05
C LEU A 269 -2.67 -9.04 -5.15
N PRO A 270 -2.91 -10.34 -4.90
CA PRO A 270 -2.86 -11.39 -5.93
C PRO A 270 -3.67 -11.06 -7.19
N GLU A 271 -4.82 -10.42 -7.05
CA GLU A 271 -5.71 -10.03 -8.14
C GLU A 271 -5.03 -9.09 -9.14
N ASP A 272 -4.11 -8.24 -8.68
CA ASP A 272 -3.34 -7.32 -9.53
C ASP A 272 -2.40 -8.09 -10.48
N ALA A 273 -2.01 -9.31 -10.10
CA ALA A 273 -1.23 -10.21 -10.94
C ALA A 273 -2.10 -11.26 -11.66
N GLY A 274 -3.43 -11.11 -11.65
CA GLY A 274 -4.36 -12.07 -12.26
C GLY A 274 -4.53 -13.36 -11.47
N MET A 275 -4.17 -13.36 -10.18
CA MET A 275 -4.27 -14.52 -9.30
C MET A 275 -5.48 -14.38 -8.36
N ASN A 276 -6.05 -15.51 -7.93
CA ASN A 276 -7.13 -15.52 -6.94
C ASN A 276 -6.52 -15.58 -5.52
N SER A 277 -6.72 -14.53 -4.72
CA SER A 277 -6.16 -14.43 -3.38
C SER A 277 -6.65 -15.53 -2.44
N LYS A 278 -7.94 -15.89 -2.46
CA LYS A 278 -8.49 -16.98 -1.63
C LYS A 278 -7.79 -18.30 -1.95
N VAL A 279 -7.64 -18.65 -3.23
CA VAL A 279 -6.96 -19.89 -3.63
C VAL A 279 -5.48 -19.86 -3.25
N LEU A 280 -4.78 -18.77 -3.55
CA LEU A 280 -3.35 -18.64 -3.25
C LEU A 280 -3.09 -18.76 -1.75
N ASN A 281 -3.76 -17.93 -0.95
CA ASN A 281 -3.57 -17.89 0.49
C ASN A 281 -3.93 -19.22 1.15
N ASN A 282 -5.09 -19.81 0.83
CA ASN A 282 -5.53 -21.06 1.46
C ASN A 282 -4.60 -22.23 1.12
N ARG A 283 -4.15 -22.33 -0.14
CA ARG A 283 -3.25 -23.41 -0.57
C ARG A 283 -1.87 -23.26 0.04
N VAL A 284 -1.32 -22.06 0.02
CA VAL A 284 -0.01 -21.78 0.65
C VAL A 284 -0.07 -22.07 2.14
N ASP A 285 -1.07 -21.53 2.83
CA ASP A 285 -1.21 -21.71 4.28
C ASP A 285 -1.35 -23.19 4.64
N SER A 286 -2.14 -23.94 3.86
CA SER A 286 -2.28 -25.39 4.03
C SER A 286 -0.96 -26.14 3.87
N ILE A 287 -0.17 -25.83 2.84
CA ILE A 287 1.13 -26.49 2.60
C ILE A 287 2.14 -26.15 3.71
N MET A 288 2.22 -24.87 4.08
CA MET A 288 3.13 -24.42 5.15
C MET A 288 2.75 -25.06 6.48
N GLN A 289 1.46 -25.13 6.80
CA GLN A 289 0.96 -25.78 8.00
C GLN A 289 1.27 -27.27 7.99
N GLN A 290 0.99 -27.98 6.89
CA GLN A 290 1.30 -29.40 6.77
C GLN A 290 2.80 -29.67 6.95
N ALA A 291 3.68 -28.84 6.38
CA ALA A 291 5.13 -28.98 6.54
C ALA A 291 5.58 -28.79 8.00
N MET A 292 4.95 -27.86 8.73
CA MET A 292 5.22 -27.64 10.15
C MET A 292 4.68 -28.78 11.02
N GLU A 293 3.47 -29.26 10.76
CA GLU A 293 2.84 -30.38 11.48
C GLU A 293 3.63 -31.69 11.28
N ALA A 294 4.12 -31.93 10.06
CA ALA A 294 4.97 -33.07 9.72
C ALA A 294 6.40 -32.94 10.28
N LYS A 295 6.73 -31.83 10.98
CA LYS A 295 8.09 -31.50 11.45
C LYS A 295 9.13 -31.55 10.33
N ALA A 296 8.76 -31.12 9.12
CA ALA A 296 9.71 -30.93 8.02
C ALA A 296 10.46 -29.60 8.16
N ILE A 297 9.80 -28.57 8.69
CA ILE A 297 10.38 -27.27 9.03
C ILE A 297 9.77 -26.73 10.35
N PRO A 298 10.48 -25.96 11.18
CA PRO A 298 9.91 -25.30 12.36
C PRO A 298 9.14 -24.01 12.01
N GLY A 299 9.45 -23.42 10.86
CA GLY A 299 8.91 -22.17 10.36
C GLY A 299 9.61 -21.77 9.07
N GLY A 300 9.20 -20.65 8.48
CA GLY A 300 9.79 -20.14 7.25
C GLY A 300 9.16 -18.84 6.77
N GLN A 301 9.82 -18.19 5.81
CA GLN A 301 9.25 -17.07 5.07
C GLN A 301 8.89 -17.51 3.66
N LEU A 302 7.81 -16.95 3.13
CA LEU A 302 7.41 -17.12 1.75
C LEU A 302 7.29 -15.77 1.07
N PHE A 303 7.92 -15.64 -0.09
CA PHE A 303 7.88 -14.49 -0.97
C PHE A 303 7.46 -14.95 -2.37
N VAL A 304 6.30 -14.47 -2.83
CA VAL A 304 5.75 -14.80 -4.15
C VAL A 304 5.62 -13.51 -4.94
N ALA A 305 6.32 -13.46 -6.07
CA ALA A 305 6.23 -12.37 -7.03
C ALA A 305 5.88 -12.90 -8.42
N HIS A 306 5.00 -12.19 -9.12
CA HIS A 306 4.61 -12.49 -10.50
C HIS A 306 4.43 -11.17 -11.26
N ASN A 307 4.99 -11.06 -12.48
CA ASN A 307 4.96 -9.84 -13.30
C ASN A 307 5.37 -8.58 -12.52
N GLU A 308 6.52 -8.68 -11.84
CA GLU A 308 7.09 -7.59 -11.03
C GLU A 308 6.22 -7.14 -9.82
N LYS A 309 5.20 -7.93 -9.47
CA LYS A 309 4.30 -7.67 -8.35
C LYS A 309 4.51 -8.72 -7.27
N VAL A 310 4.90 -8.29 -6.06
CA VAL A 310 4.86 -9.12 -4.85
C VAL A 310 3.41 -9.23 -4.42
N VAL A 311 2.88 -10.45 -4.51
CA VAL A 311 1.47 -10.76 -4.21
C VAL A 311 1.30 -11.52 -2.89
N LEU A 312 2.39 -12.06 -2.35
CA LEU A 312 2.41 -12.68 -1.04
C LEU A 312 3.80 -12.52 -0.43
N TYR A 313 3.85 -11.96 0.77
CA TYR A 313 5.05 -11.92 1.60
C TYR A 313 4.67 -12.21 3.04
N LYS A 314 4.89 -13.45 3.50
CA LYS A 314 4.37 -13.94 4.78
C LYS A 314 5.42 -14.79 5.51
N ALA A 315 5.36 -14.79 6.84
CA ALA A 315 6.21 -15.58 7.72
C ALA A 315 5.36 -16.56 8.53
N TYR A 316 5.90 -17.74 8.81
CA TYR A 316 5.23 -18.87 9.44
C TYR A 316 6.11 -19.47 10.54
N GLY A 317 5.49 -19.98 11.59
CA GLY A 317 6.16 -20.79 12.62
C GLY A 317 7.20 -20.04 13.46
N VAL A 318 8.19 -20.80 13.91
CA VAL A 318 9.27 -20.37 14.83
C VAL A 318 10.64 -20.74 14.28
N HIS A 319 11.71 -20.20 14.87
CA HIS A 319 13.09 -20.41 14.41
C HIS A 319 13.56 -21.86 14.57
N ALA A 320 13.19 -22.52 15.66
CA ALA A 320 13.50 -23.92 15.94
C ALA A 320 12.35 -24.60 16.68
N TYR A 321 12.27 -25.94 16.62
CA TYR A 321 11.16 -26.70 17.24
C TYR A 321 11.01 -26.49 18.75
N SER A 322 12.10 -26.16 19.44
CA SER A 322 12.12 -25.89 20.88
C SER A 322 11.99 -24.41 21.23
N ASP A 323 11.90 -23.54 20.23
CA ASP A 323 11.91 -22.09 20.41
C ASP A 323 10.49 -21.50 20.45
N THR A 324 10.37 -20.33 21.05
CA THR A 324 9.17 -19.48 21.05
C THR A 324 9.34 -18.24 20.16
N VAL A 325 10.54 -17.99 19.63
CA VAL A 325 10.82 -16.89 18.71
C VAL A 325 10.15 -17.15 17.36
N LYS A 326 9.13 -16.34 17.04
CA LYS A 326 8.42 -16.38 15.76
C LYS A 326 9.31 -15.89 14.62
N VAL A 327 9.19 -16.55 13.47
CA VAL A 327 9.78 -16.06 12.22
C VAL A 327 9.14 -14.71 11.87
N LYS A 328 9.98 -13.73 11.54
CA LYS A 328 9.63 -12.41 11.04
C LYS A 328 10.13 -12.30 9.61
N LYS A 329 9.45 -11.48 8.79
CA LYS A 329 9.89 -11.12 7.43
C LYS A 329 11.30 -10.53 7.36
N THR A 330 11.78 -9.95 8.46
CA THR A 330 13.10 -9.32 8.55
C THR A 330 14.20 -10.28 8.99
N ASP A 331 13.86 -11.54 9.31
CA ASP A 331 14.87 -12.52 9.69
C ASP A 331 15.73 -12.86 8.47
N LEU A 332 17.03 -12.99 8.72
CA LEU A 332 18.01 -13.32 7.70
C LEU A 332 18.22 -14.83 7.66
N TYR A 333 18.19 -15.40 6.47
CA TYR A 333 18.50 -16.79 6.21
C TYR A 333 19.82 -16.86 5.45
N ASP A 334 20.70 -17.78 5.87
CA ASP A 334 21.90 -18.08 5.11
C ASP A 334 21.52 -18.70 3.76
N LEU A 335 22.15 -18.22 2.69
CA LEU A 335 22.00 -18.82 1.38
C LEU A 335 22.74 -20.16 1.36
N ALA A 336 22.01 -21.26 1.44
CA ALA A 336 22.56 -22.60 1.34
C ALA A 336 22.56 -23.11 -0.12
N SER A 337 23.52 -23.97 -0.47
CA SER A 337 23.64 -24.60 -1.81
C SER A 337 23.86 -23.65 -3.00
N VAL A 338 24.39 -22.44 -2.80
CA VAL A 338 24.65 -21.48 -3.89
C VAL A 338 25.72 -21.97 -4.87
N THR A 339 26.72 -22.72 -4.41
CA THR A 339 27.86 -23.18 -5.23
C THR A 339 27.43 -23.86 -6.53
N LYS A 340 26.37 -24.68 -6.51
CA LYS A 340 25.93 -25.39 -7.72
C LYS A 340 25.50 -24.41 -8.82
N VAL A 341 24.77 -23.37 -8.45
CA VAL A 341 24.23 -22.37 -9.37
C VAL A 341 25.29 -21.34 -9.74
N SER A 342 26.16 -20.95 -8.81
CA SER A 342 27.15 -19.89 -9.04
C SER A 342 28.45 -20.36 -9.67
N SER A 343 28.81 -21.65 -9.54
CA SER A 343 30.05 -22.18 -10.11
C SER A 343 29.84 -23.34 -11.08
N ALA A 344 29.23 -24.44 -10.62
CA ALA A 344 29.14 -25.66 -11.41
C ALA A 344 28.29 -25.47 -12.69
N LEU A 345 27.14 -24.78 -12.56
CA LEU A 345 26.26 -24.54 -13.68
C LEU A 345 26.90 -23.65 -14.77
N PRO A 346 27.45 -22.45 -14.48
CA PRO A 346 28.16 -21.65 -15.47
C PRO A 346 29.35 -22.37 -16.11
N ALA A 347 30.09 -23.16 -15.33
CA ALA A 347 31.20 -23.95 -15.85
C ALA A 347 30.72 -25.01 -16.86
N LEU A 348 29.64 -25.74 -16.54
CA LEU A 348 29.05 -26.72 -17.46
C LEU A 348 28.46 -26.06 -18.71
N MET A 349 27.79 -24.92 -18.57
CA MET A 349 27.27 -24.15 -19.71
C MET A 349 28.41 -23.73 -20.65
N LYS A 350 29.51 -23.21 -20.10
CA LYS A 350 30.69 -22.85 -20.91
C LYS A 350 31.31 -24.06 -21.61
N LEU A 351 31.46 -25.19 -20.91
CA LEU A 351 32.00 -26.41 -21.51
C LEU A 351 31.09 -26.95 -22.62
N TYR A 352 29.78 -26.81 -22.47
CA TYR A 352 28.80 -27.15 -23.50
C TYR A 352 28.95 -26.27 -24.73
N ASP A 353 29.02 -24.94 -24.54
CA ASP A 353 29.20 -23.98 -25.64
C ASP A 353 30.54 -24.16 -26.37
N GLU A 354 31.59 -24.57 -25.66
CA GLU A 354 32.90 -24.91 -26.24
C GLU A 354 32.94 -26.30 -26.91
N GLY A 355 31.83 -27.06 -26.91
CA GLY A 355 31.76 -28.42 -27.46
C GLY A 355 32.54 -29.47 -26.66
N LYS A 356 32.93 -29.15 -25.42
CA LYS A 356 33.72 -30.02 -24.53
C LYS A 356 32.85 -30.87 -23.60
N PHE A 357 31.57 -30.53 -23.48
CA PHE A 357 30.58 -31.26 -22.69
C PHE A 357 29.30 -31.43 -23.50
N ASP A 358 28.81 -32.66 -23.63
CA ASP A 358 27.56 -32.99 -24.30
C ASP A 358 26.54 -33.48 -23.28
N LEU A 359 25.36 -32.88 -23.28
CA LEU A 359 24.24 -33.27 -22.43
C LEU A 359 23.67 -34.64 -22.79
N GLN A 360 23.87 -35.12 -24.02
CA GLN A 360 23.41 -36.42 -24.50
C GLN A 360 24.41 -37.54 -24.25
N ALA A 361 25.67 -37.21 -23.99
CA ALA A 361 26.69 -38.19 -23.65
C ALA A 361 26.38 -38.87 -22.31
N GLY A 362 26.75 -40.14 -22.23
CA GLY A 362 26.59 -40.96 -21.04
C GLY A 362 27.50 -40.48 -19.90
N ILE A 363 27.09 -40.74 -18.66
CA ILE A 363 27.89 -40.39 -17.48
C ILE A 363 29.31 -40.95 -17.55
N ASP A 364 29.46 -42.12 -18.15
CA ASP A 364 30.70 -42.88 -18.31
C ASP A 364 31.61 -42.39 -19.44
N ASP A 365 31.11 -41.53 -20.34
CA ASP A 365 31.92 -40.84 -21.35
C ASP A 365 32.87 -39.83 -20.69
N TYR A 366 32.43 -39.18 -19.61
CA TYR A 366 33.22 -38.20 -18.85
C TYR A 366 33.76 -38.73 -17.53
N LEU A 367 33.12 -39.74 -16.94
CA LEU A 367 33.48 -40.34 -15.65
C LEU A 367 33.69 -41.85 -15.81
N PRO A 368 34.86 -42.30 -16.31
CA PRO A 368 35.08 -43.68 -16.77
C PRO A 368 34.85 -44.77 -15.72
N TYR A 369 34.90 -44.44 -14.44
CA TYR A 369 34.64 -45.38 -13.35
C TYR A 369 33.17 -45.85 -13.29
N PHE A 370 32.25 -45.21 -14.02
CA PHE A 370 30.86 -45.68 -14.16
C PHE A 370 30.64 -46.73 -15.26
N LYS A 371 31.64 -47.01 -16.13
CA LYS A 371 31.49 -47.91 -17.30
C LYS A 371 30.98 -49.32 -16.98
N HIS A 372 31.26 -49.83 -15.78
CA HIS A 372 30.85 -51.17 -15.34
C HIS A 372 29.80 -51.12 -14.21
N SER A 373 29.04 -50.03 -14.14
CA SER A 373 28.01 -49.84 -13.14
C SER A 373 26.62 -49.85 -13.76
N ASN A 374 25.58 -49.96 -12.92
CA ASN A 374 24.19 -49.77 -13.31
C ASN A 374 23.84 -48.32 -13.72
N LYS A 375 24.85 -47.44 -13.84
CA LYS A 375 24.70 -46.03 -14.26
C LYS A 375 25.32 -45.77 -15.63
N ALA A 376 26.05 -46.73 -16.22
CA ALA A 376 26.66 -46.58 -17.53
C ALA A 376 25.63 -46.20 -18.60
N GLY A 377 26.02 -45.32 -19.53
CA GLY A 377 25.21 -44.86 -20.65
C GLY A 377 24.08 -43.88 -20.27
N ILE A 378 23.89 -43.54 -18.99
CA ILE A 378 22.83 -42.61 -18.60
C ILE A 378 23.21 -41.18 -19.00
N PRO A 379 22.41 -40.48 -19.82
CA PRO A 379 22.77 -39.15 -20.30
C PRO A 379 22.86 -38.12 -19.17
N PHE A 380 23.84 -37.23 -19.26
CA PHE A 380 23.98 -36.11 -18.31
C PHE A 380 22.72 -35.24 -18.23
N ARG A 381 21.97 -35.07 -19.33
CA ARG A 381 20.68 -34.39 -19.33
C ARG A 381 19.73 -34.97 -18.29
N GLN A 382 19.58 -36.30 -18.25
CA GLN A 382 18.67 -36.96 -17.31
C GLN A 382 19.14 -36.80 -15.87
N ILE A 383 20.46 -36.78 -15.65
CA ILE A 383 21.05 -36.59 -14.32
C ILE A 383 20.77 -35.16 -13.82
N LEU A 384 21.10 -34.16 -14.63
CA LEU A 384 20.97 -32.74 -14.29
C LEU A 384 19.51 -32.29 -14.16
N THR A 385 18.57 -32.95 -14.83
CA THR A 385 17.12 -32.69 -14.68
C THR A 385 16.43 -33.59 -13.66
N HIS A 386 17.18 -34.33 -12.83
CA HIS A 386 16.64 -35.27 -11.82
C HIS A 386 15.69 -36.35 -12.39
N GLN A 387 15.92 -36.77 -13.63
CA GLN A 387 15.13 -37.79 -14.34
C GLN A 387 15.86 -39.14 -14.47
N ALA A 388 17.13 -39.22 -14.06
CA ALA A 388 17.95 -40.44 -14.11
C ALA A 388 17.50 -41.56 -13.16
N ARG A 389 16.50 -41.31 -12.29
CA ARG A 389 15.95 -42.28 -11.32
C ARG A 389 16.99 -42.86 -10.35
N PHE A 390 18.06 -42.12 -10.07
CA PHE A 390 18.99 -42.48 -9.02
C PHE A 390 18.28 -42.51 -7.67
N GLN A 391 18.63 -43.49 -6.84
CA GLN A 391 18.14 -43.55 -5.48
C GLN A 391 18.61 -42.27 -4.74
N PRO A 392 17.68 -41.51 -4.12
CA PRO A 392 18.06 -40.39 -3.27
C PRO A 392 18.83 -40.92 -2.04
N TRP A 393 19.77 -40.12 -1.54
CA TRP A 393 20.57 -40.45 -0.36
C TRP A 393 19.88 -40.06 0.94
#